data_AF-A0A354DH70-F1
#
_entry.id   AF-A0A354DH70-F1
#
_cell.length_a   1.000
_cell.length_b   1.000
_cell.length_c   1.000
_cell.angle_alpha   90.00
_cell.angle_beta   90.00
_cell.angle_gamma   90.00
#
_symmetry.space_group_name_H-M   'P 1'
#
loop_
_entity.id
_entity.type
_entity.pdbx_description
1 polymer ?
#
loop_
_entity_poly.entity_id
_entity_poly.type
_entity_poly.pdbx_seq_one_letter_code
_entity_poly.pdbx_strand_id
1 'polypeptide(L)'
;MKFWLVASFLAISLISTTGCNTNLSHYENNALKKELETVKKQLTDARKEMTDLENKNKELTNTLGVLQTPDIPDTLLPQLAYFLEQQGQSNFQSAYQTGTHIFNQQNVTEAKKMALTQYEHTMSTLASKEFIEREGKRLQDAWASKNPITFPGPDRLNQLKLQSMDDTTVVIQAKLTRTMTVSPYNGQSTTEDLTLLITLIKTDQGWKLHNTTFGYAK
;
A
#
# COMPACT_ATOMS: atom_id res chain seq x y z
N MET A 1 15.28 3.68 5.89
CA MET A 1 16.02 2.69 6.70
C MET A 1 17.51 3.02 6.59
N LYS A 2 18.11 3.59 7.64
CA LYS A 2 19.55 3.86 7.72
C LYS A 2 20.03 3.24 9.03
N PHE A 3 20.80 2.17 8.93
CA PHE A 3 21.53 1.61 10.06
C PHE A 3 22.66 2.56 10.43
N TRP A 4 22.58 3.19 11.59
CA TRP A 4 23.74 3.81 12.23
C TRP A 4 24.37 2.79 13.18
N LEU A 5 25.45 2.16 12.70
CA LEU A 5 26.45 1.50 13.51
C LEU A 5 27.09 2.55 14.43
N VAL A 6 26.80 2.49 15.73
CA VAL A 6 27.63 3.19 16.72
C VAL A 6 28.76 2.24 17.11
N ALA A 7 29.83 2.28 16.33
CA ALA A 7 31.13 1.79 16.73
C ALA A 7 31.92 2.97 17.30
N SER A 8 32.05 3.03 18.62
CA SER A 8 32.91 4.01 19.30
C SER A 8 33.55 3.37 20.52
N PHE A 9 34.66 2.64 20.34
CA PHE A 9 35.62 2.41 21.42
C PHE A 9 37.02 2.24 20.82
N LEU A 10 37.78 3.34 20.80
CA LEU A 10 39.22 3.33 20.66
C LEU A 10 39.78 4.59 21.33
N ALA A 11 40.35 4.43 22.52
CA ALA A 11 41.52 5.18 23.00
C ALA A 11 41.91 4.66 24.40
N ILE A 12 42.64 3.55 24.46
CA ILE A 12 43.53 3.27 25.60
C ILE A 12 44.94 3.47 25.06
N SER A 13 45.49 4.68 25.23
CA SER A 13 46.94 4.89 25.16
C SER A 13 47.40 5.42 26.51
N LEU A 14 48.15 4.55 27.19
CA LEU A 14 49.01 4.80 28.34
C LEU A 14 49.91 6.03 28.17
N ILE A 15 50.46 6.48 29.32
CA ILE A 15 51.62 7.39 29.59
C ILE A 15 51.12 8.60 30.43
N SER A 16 51.57 8.91 31.65
CA SER A 16 52.63 8.37 32.50
C SER A 16 52.65 9.08 33.87
N THR A 17 53.14 8.33 34.87
CA THR A 17 54.00 8.74 36.01
C THR A 17 53.43 9.51 37.23
N THR A 18 53.71 8.86 38.38
CA THR A 18 54.07 9.36 39.73
C THR A 18 52.97 9.79 40.70
N GLY A 19 52.98 9.15 41.88
CA GLY A 19 52.44 9.67 43.14
C GLY A 19 51.25 8.89 43.71
N CYS A 20 51.39 8.42 44.95
CA CYS A 20 50.38 7.79 45.80
C CYS A 20 48.93 8.24 45.56
N ASN A 21 48.03 7.33 45.17
CA ASN A 21 46.64 7.41 45.61
C ASN A 21 45.91 6.06 45.45
N THR A 22 45.90 5.23 46.49
CA THR A 22 45.06 4.02 46.56
C THR A 22 43.58 4.33 46.35
N ASN A 23 43.14 5.56 46.64
CA ASN A 23 41.77 6.02 46.36
C ASN A 23 41.46 6.09 44.86
N LEU A 24 42.39 6.56 44.01
CA LEU A 24 42.12 6.74 42.57
C LEU A 24 41.87 5.40 41.87
N SER A 25 42.67 4.38 42.20
CA SER A 25 42.46 3.00 41.69
C SER A 25 41.15 2.36 42.17
N HIS A 26 40.66 2.76 43.35
CA HIS A 26 39.39 2.32 43.90
C HIS A 26 38.20 3.04 43.23
N TYR A 27 38.34 4.33 42.92
CA TYR A 27 37.35 5.09 42.16
C TYR A 27 37.23 4.59 40.71
N GLU A 28 38.34 4.29 40.04
CA GLU A 28 38.36 3.72 38.69
C GLU A 28 37.76 2.31 38.65
N ASN A 29 38.07 1.45 39.62
CA ASN A 29 37.43 0.12 39.72
C ASN A 29 35.93 0.20 39.99
N ASN A 30 35.49 1.15 40.83
CA ASN A 30 34.07 1.35 41.11
C ASN A 30 33.33 1.96 39.91
N ALA A 31 33.97 2.84 39.14
CA ALA A 31 33.44 3.38 37.91
C ALA A 31 33.28 2.29 36.85
N LEU A 32 34.32 1.46 36.63
CA LEU A 32 34.29 0.33 35.72
C LEU A 32 33.23 -0.71 36.10
N LYS A 33 33.05 -1.01 37.39
CA LYS A 33 31.97 -1.88 37.87
C LYS A 33 30.59 -1.29 37.57
N LYS A 34 30.42 0.02 37.74
CA LYS A 34 29.15 0.69 37.46
C LYS A 34 28.83 0.74 35.97
N GLU A 35 29.84 0.94 35.12
CA GLU A 35 29.70 0.85 33.67
C GLU A 35 29.37 -0.58 33.22
N LEU A 36 30.04 -1.58 33.77
CA LEU A 36 29.76 -2.99 33.48
C LEU A 36 28.32 -3.38 33.85
N GLU A 37 27.84 -2.96 35.04
CA GLU A 37 26.45 -3.22 35.45
C GLU A 37 25.44 -2.46 34.59
N THR A 38 25.79 -1.26 34.12
CA THR A 38 24.97 -0.49 33.18
C THR A 38 24.88 -1.18 31.82
N VAL A 39 26.01 -1.67 31.29
CA VAL A 39 26.07 -2.41 30.02
C VAL A 39 25.34 -3.75 30.11
N LYS A 40 25.48 -4.48 31.22
CA LYS A 40 24.71 -5.72 31.46
C LYS A 40 23.21 -5.45 31.48
N LYS A 41 22.79 -4.37 32.14
CA LYS A 41 21.38 -3.98 32.18
C LYS A 41 20.88 -3.65 30.78
N GLN A 42 21.60 -2.82 30.03
CA GLN A 42 21.27 -2.49 28.64
C GLN A 42 21.20 -3.73 27.73
N LEU A 43 22.13 -4.68 27.88
CA LEU A 43 22.12 -5.94 27.11
C LEU A 43 20.91 -6.82 27.46
N THR A 44 20.54 -6.85 28.75
CA THR A 44 19.40 -7.65 29.23
C THR A 44 18.08 -7.03 28.76
N ASP A 45 17.96 -5.71 28.84
CA ASP A 45 16.81 -4.95 28.35
C ASP A 45 16.67 -5.12 26.82
N ALA A 46 17.78 -5.02 26.07
CA ALA A 46 17.77 -5.23 24.62
C ALA A 46 17.40 -6.67 24.22
N ARG A 47 17.88 -7.69 24.96
CA ARG A 47 17.46 -9.09 24.74
C ARG A 47 15.98 -9.29 24.99
N LYS A 48 15.43 -8.65 26.02
CA LYS A 48 14.00 -8.72 26.33
C LYS A 48 13.17 -8.05 25.23
N GLU A 49 13.59 -6.88 24.77
CA GLU A 49 12.95 -6.17 23.66
C GLU A 49 13.01 -6.96 22.34
N MET A 50 14.14 -7.61 22.06
CA MET A 50 14.28 -8.49 20.89
C MET A 50 13.37 -9.73 20.98
N THR A 51 13.23 -10.32 22.17
CA THR A 51 12.34 -11.46 22.41
C THR A 51 10.87 -11.06 22.22
N ASP A 52 10.48 -9.87 22.71
CA ASP A 52 9.13 -9.32 22.52
C ASP A 52 8.84 -9.02 21.04
N LEU A 53 9.83 -8.52 20.29
CA LEU A 53 9.74 -8.31 18.84
C LEU A 53 9.58 -9.63 18.08
N GLU A 54 10.36 -10.66 18.42
CA GLU A 54 10.23 -12.00 17.81
C GLU A 54 8.86 -12.63 18.10
N ASN A 55 8.36 -12.48 19.33
CA ASN A 55 7.04 -12.98 19.72
C ASN A 55 5.91 -12.26 18.96
N LYS A 56 5.96 -10.92 18.85
CA LYS A 56 5.01 -10.17 18.03
C LYS A 56 5.06 -10.56 16.55
N ASN A 57 6.27 -10.82 16.03
CA ASN A 57 6.43 -11.23 14.64
C ASN A 57 5.85 -12.64 14.38
N LYS A 58 6.02 -13.58 15.31
CA LYS A 58 5.37 -14.90 15.27
C LYS A 58 3.84 -14.78 15.36
N GLU A 59 3.32 -13.93 16.23
CA GLU A 59 1.88 -13.71 16.39
C GLU A 59 1.27 -13.08 15.12
N LEU A 60 1.94 -12.09 14.53
CA LEU A 60 1.58 -11.51 13.23
C LEU A 60 1.60 -12.55 12.11
N THR A 61 2.64 -13.39 12.05
CA THR A 61 2.76 -14.44 11.03
C THR A 61 1.66 -15.49 11.17
N ASN A 62 1.33 -15.90 12.39
CA ASN A 62 0.23 -16.83 12.66
C ASN A 62 -1.12 -16.22 12.31
N THR A 63 -1.33 -14.94 12.63
CA THR A 63 -2.56 -14.22 12.28
C THR A 63 -2.70 -14.06 10.77
N LEU A 64 -1.61 -13.78 10.06
CA LEU A 64 -1.57 -13.74 8.59
C LEU A 64 -1.90 -15.11 7.96
N GLY A 65 -1.40 -16.20 8.53
CA GLY A 65 -1.73 -17.57 8.07
C GLY A 65 -3.22 -17.91 8.21
N VAL A 66 -3.89 -17.41 9.24
CA VAL A 66 -5.34 -17.57 9.44
C VAL A 66 -6.15 -16.67 8.50
N LEU A 67 -5.60 -15.53 8.09
CA LEU A 67 -6.22 -14.56 7.18
C LEU A 67 -5.97 -14.87 5.69
N GLN A 68 -5.23 -15.94 5.37
CA GLN A 68 -5.03 -16.37 3.99
C GLN A 68 -6.40 -16.66 3.36
N THR A 69 -6.68 -15.93 2.29
CA THR A 69 -7.94 -16.08 1.55
C THR A 69 -7.89 -17.42 0.83
N PRO A 70 -8.94 -18.26 0.91
CA PRO A 70 -8.96 -19.54 0.23
C PRO A 70 -8.67 -19.35 -1.26
N ASP A 71 -7.85 -20.25 -1.82
CA ASP A 71 -7.51 -20.21 -3.25
C ASP A 71 -8.79 -20.23 -4.09
N ILE A 72 -8.94 -19.20 -4.92
CA ILE A 72 -10.09 -19.06 -5.81
C ILE A 72 -9.84 -19.96 -7.02
N PRO A 73 -10.78 -20.86 -7.38
CA PRO A 73 -10.66 -21.69 -8.57
C PRO A 73 -10.40 -20.85 -9.83
N ASP A 74 -9.49 -21.32 -10.69
CA ASP A 74 -9.11 -20.63 -11.93
C ASP A 74 -10.31 -20.29 -12.84
N THR A 75 -11.35 -21.13 -12.79
CA THR A 75 -12.59 -20.96 -13.54
C THR A 75 -13.40 -19.72 -13.12
N LEU A 76 -13.16 -19.18 -11.93
CA LEU A 76 -13.82 -17.99 -11.39
C LEU A 76 -12.98 -16.70 -11.53
N LEU A 77 -11.71 -16.82 -11.93
CA LEU A 77 -10.81 -15.66 -12.09
C LEU A 77 -11.33 -14.62 -13.09
N PRO A 78 -11.94 -14.99 -14.24
CA PRO A 78 -12.51 -13.99 -15.15
C PRO A 78 -13.62 -13.14 -14.51
N GLN A 79 -14.52 -13.78 -13.75
CA GLN A 79 -15.62 -13.10 -13.07
C GLN A 79 -15.11 -12.25 -11.91
N LEU A 80 -14.15 -12.77 -11.13
CA LEU A 80 -13.49 -12.02 -10.07
C LEU A 80 -12.82 -10.76 -10.62
N ALA A 81 -12.05 -10.88 -11.71
CA ALA A 81 -11.35 -9.74 -12.29
C ALA A 81 -12.31 -8.64 -12.71
N TYR A 82 -13.39 -9.01 -13.39
CA TYR A 82 -14.42 -8.06 -13.79
C TYR A 82 -15.13 -7.43 -12.58
N PHE A 83 -15.45 -8.23 -11.55
CA PHE A 83 -16.04 -7.71 -10.32
C PHE A 83 -15.13 -6.69 -9.62
N LEU A 84 -13.85 -7.01 -9.43
CA LEU A 84 -12.88 -6.12 -8.79
C LEU A 84 -12.70 -4.83 -9.60
N GLU A 85 -12.72 -4.92 -10.93
CA GLU A 85 -12.67 -3.77 -11.82
C GLU A 85 -13.87 -2.84 -11.62
N GLN A 86 -15.09 -3.38 -11.56
CA GLN A 86 -16.31 -2.60 -11.34
C GLN A 86 -16.31 -1.93 -9.95
N GLN A 87 -15.85 -2.65 -8.91
CA GLN A 87 -15.65 -2.07 -7.59
C GLN A 87 -14.60 -0.95 -7.62
N GLY A 88 -13.49 -1.14 -8.34
CA GLY A 88 -12.45 -0.13 -8.54
C GLY A 88 -12.98 1.13 -9.21
N GLN A 89 -13.76 1.00 -10.29
CA GLN A 89 -14.41 2.13 -10.95
C GLN A 89 -15.39 2.86 -10.02
N SER A 90 -16.25 2.11 -9.31
CA SER A 90 -17.24 2.67 -8.40
C SER A 90 -16.57 3.45 -7.26
N ASN A 91 -15.54 2.88 -6.63
CA ASN A 91 -14.78 3.55 -5.58
C ASN A 91 -14.07 4.81 -6.09
N PHE A 92 -13.49 4.77 -7.29
CA PHE A 92 -12.89 5.95 -7.90
C PHE A 92 -13.93 7.05 -8.14
N GLN A 93 -15.10 6.70 -8.69
CA GLN A 93 -16.18 7.64 -8.94
C GLN A 93 -16.70 8.26 -7.63
N SER A 94 -16.95 7.45 -6.61
CA SER A 94 -17.40 7.91 -5.29
C SER A 94 -16.38 8.84 -4.64
N ALA A 95 -15.09 8.50 -4.70
CA ALA A 95 -14.02 9.33 -4.17
C ALA A 95 -13.95 10.67 -4.92
N TYR A 96 -14.02 10.64 -6.26
CA TYR A 96 -14.05 11.85 -7.08
C TYR A 96 -15.22 12.75 -6.72
N GLN A 97 -16.44 12.22 -6.71
CA GLN A 97 -17.66 12.97 -6.40
C GLN A 97 -17.62 13.56 -4.97
N THR A 98 -17.16 12.78 -4.00
CA THR A 98 -16.95 13.23 -2.62
C THR A 98 -15.97 14.40 -2.57
N GLY A 99 -14.80 14.25 -3.19
CA GLY A 99 -13.81 15.33 -3.28
C GLY A 99 -14.33 16.56 -4.00
N THR A 100 -15.20 16.38 -5.02
CA THR A 100 -15.80 17.52 -5.73
C THR A 100 -16.80 18.31 -4.91
N HIS A 101 -17.63 17.62 -4.12
CA HIS A 101 -18.60 18.26 -3.25
C HIS A 101 -17.94 19.11 -2.15
N ILE A 102 -16.73 18.72 -1.74
CA ILE A 102 -16.00 19.39 -0.66
C ILE A 102 -15.23 20.63 -1.14
N PHE A 103 -15.11 20.87 -2.46
CA PHE A 103 -14.46 22.08 -2.98
C PHE A 103 -15.08 23.40 -2.53
N ASN A 104 -16.34 23.38 -2.11
CA ASN A 104 -17.04 24.56 -1.63
C ASN A 104 -16.87 24.79 -0.11
N GLN A 105 -16.02 24.03 0.58
CA GLN A 105 -15.76 24.16 2.03
C GLN A 105 -14.49 24.97 2.32
N GLN A 106 -14.40 25.57 3.52
CA GLN A 106 -13.26 26.42 3.94
C GLN A 106 -11.90 25.66 3.99
N ASN A 107 -11.89 24.32 4.08
CA ASN A 107 -10.69 23.50 4.26
C ASN A 107 -10.50 22.44 3.15
N VAL A 108 -10.53 22.88 1.88
CA VAL A 108 -10.44 22.02 0.69
C VAL A 108 -9.26 21.02 0.72
N THR A 109 -8.08 21.46 1.17
CA THR A 109 -6.87 20.61 1.17
C THR A 109 -6.98 19.41 2.10
N GLU A 110 -7.42 19.63 3.35
CA GLU A 110 -7.57 18.54 4.33
C GLU A 110 -8.68 17.57 3.93
N ALA A 111 -9.74 18.08 3.33
CA ALA A 111 -10.80 17.24 2.82
C ALA A 111 -10.38 16.34 1.65
N LYS A 112 -9.61 16.87 0.69
CA LYS A 112 -9.01 16.05 -0.39
C LYS A 112 -8.14 14.93 0.17
N LYS A 113 -7.34 15.26 1.20
CA LYS A 113 -6.50 14.28 1.89
C LYS A 113 -7.35 13.19 2.55
N MET A 114 -8.43 13.56 3.25
CA MET A 114 -9.36 12.61 3.85
C MET A 114 -10.03 11.70 2.80
N ALA A 115 -10.50 12.27 1.68
CA ALA A 115 -11.10 11.50 0.60
C ALA A 115 -10.09 10.52 -0.04
N LEU A 116 -8.83 10.94 -0.21
CA LEU A 116 -7.77 10.07 -0.71
C LEU A 116 -7.45 8.93 0.28
N THR A 117 -7.28 9.24 1.56
CA THR A 117 -7.05 8.21 2.60
C THR A 117 -8.19 7.19 2.64
N GLN A 118 -9.44 7.64 2.54
CA GLN A 118 -10.60 6.75 2.52
C GLN A 118 -10.60 5.87 1.27
N TYR A 119 -10.28 6.43 0.10
CA TYR A 119 -10.13 5.68 -1.14
C TYR A 119 -9.05 4.59 -1.02
N GLU A 120 -7.87 4.94 -0.52
CA GLU A 120 -6.76 4.00 -0.31
C GLU A 120 -7.14 2.87 0.65
N HIS A 121 -7.82 3.20 1.75
CA HIS A 121 -8.30 2.22 2.72
C HIS A 121 -9.31 1.25 2.10
N THR A 122 -10.32 1.77 1.39
CA THR A 122 -11.34 0.95 0.74
C THR A 122 -10.74 0.06 -0.36
N MET A 123 -9.75 0.54 -1.11
CA MET A 123 -9.13 -0.22 -2.19
C MET A 123 -8.09 -1.24 -1.72
N SER A 124 -7.57 -1.11 -0.49
CA SER A 124 -6.49 -1.96 0.04
C SER A 124 -6.80 -3.46 0.01
N THR A 125 -8.06 -3.84 0.13
CA THR A 125 -8.53 -5.24 0.07
C THR A 125 -8.78 -5.73 -1.35
N LEU A 126 -8.92 -4.82 -2.31
CA LEU A 126 -9.36 -5.12 -3.69
C LEU A 126 -8.23 -5.01 -4.71
N ALA A 127 -7.23 -4.16 -4.46
CA ALA A 127 -6.23 -3.75 -5.42
C ALA A 127 -4.81 -3.75 -4.85
N SER A 128 -3.83 -3.87 -5.75
CA SER A 128 -2.42 -3.75 -5.40
C SER A 128 -2.06 -2.31 -5.03
N LYS A 129 -0.96 -2.15 -4.29
CA LYS A 129 -0.47 -0.83 -3.90
C LYS A 129 -0.20 0.07 -5.11
N GLU A 130 0.38 -0.50 -6.17
CA GLU A 130 0.69 0.21 -7.41
C GLU A 130 -0.57 0.69 -8.13
N PHE A 131 -1.64 -0.12 -8.11
CA PHE A 131 -2.94 0.29 -8.65
C PHE A 131 -3.48 1.48 -7.86
N ILE A 132 -3.47 1.38 -6.52
CA ILE A 132 -3.97 2.40 -5.60
C ILE A 132 -3.20 3.72 -5.78
N GLU A 133 -1.88 3.67 -5.85
CA GLU A 133 -1.04 4.86 -6.04
C GLU A 133 -1.30 5.54 -7.40
N ARG A 134 -1.41 4.75 -8.47
CA ARG A 134 -1.70 5.26 -9.82
C ARG A 134 -3.08 5.93 -9.87
N GLU A 135 -4.12 5.24 -9.39
CA GLU A 135 -5.47 5.78 -9.40
C GLU A 135 -5.64 6.94 -8.41
N GLY A 136 -4.96 6.91 -7.26
CA GLY A 136 -4.91 8.02 -6.31
C GLY A 136 -4.27 9.26 -6.91
N LYS A 137 -3.23 9.11 -7.75
CA LYS A 137 -2.67 10.21 -8.54
C LYS A 137 -3.66 10.70 -9.60
N ARG A 138 -4.28 9.80 -10.35
CA ARG A 138 -5.32 10.15 -11.34
C ARG A 138 -6.47 10.92 -10.71
N LEU A 139 -6.87 10.57 -9.49
CA LEU A 139 -7.91 11.24 -8.72
C LEU A 139 -7.50 12.68 -8.34
N GLN A 140 -6.25 12.86 -7.89
CA GLN A 140 -5.69 14.18 -7.58
C GLN A 140 -5.60 15.07 -8.83
N ASP A 141 -5.14 14.51 -9.95
CA ASP A 141 -5.06 15.20 -11.23
C ASP A 141 -6.47 15.60 -11.72
N ALA A 142 -7.45 14.71 -11.58
CA ALA A 142 -8.85 14.96 -11.91
C ALA A 142 -9.46 16.12 -11.10
N TRP A 143 -9.11 16.22 -9.82
CA TRP A 143 -9.51 17.31 -8.94
C TRP A 143 -8.81 18.64 -9.22
N ALA A 144 -7.66 18.63 -9.88
CA ALA A 144 -6.96 19.82 -10.32
C ALA A 144 -7.40 20.27 -11.73
N SER A 145 -8.02 19.38 -12.51
CA SER A 145 -8.52 19.66 -13.85
C SER A 145 -9.66 20.69 -13.82
N LYS A 146 -9.63 21.63 -14.77
CA LYS A 146 -10.73 22.57 -15.04
C LYS A 146 -11.91 21.90 -15.75
N ASN A 147 -11.66 20.77 -16.40
CA ASN A 147 -12.67 19.97 -17.08
C ASN A 147 -13.08 18.82 -16.17
N PRO A 148 -14.34 18.79 -15.70
CA PRO A 148 -14.82 17.70 -14.86
C PRO A 148 -14.83 16.39 -15.64
N ILE A 149 -14.56 15.28 -14.93
CA ILE A 149 -14.62 13.95 -15.52
C ILE A 149 -16.08 13.55 -15.69
N THR A 150 -16.44 13.05 -16.86
CA THR A 150 -17.69 12.32 -17.07
C THR A 150 -17.46 10.84 -16.79
N PHE A 151 -18.37 10.25 -16.01
CA PHE A 151 -18.39 8.81 -15.80
C PHE A 151 -19.31 8.18 -16.84
N PRO A 152 -18.88 7.09 -17.47
CA PRO A 152 -19.75 6.35 -18.37
C PRO A 152 -20.94 5.76 -17.61
N GLY A 153 -22.00 5.42 -18.35
CA GLY A 153 -23.05 4.57 -17.83
C GLY A 153 -22.55 3.16 -17.53
N PRO A 154 -23.40 2.32 -16.90
CA PRO A 154 -23.04 0.94 -16.60
C PRO A 154 -22.70 0.16 -17.88
N ASP A 155 -21.64 -0.63 -17.81
CA ASP A 155 -21.18 -1.47 -18.92
C ASP A 155 -22.16 -2.59 -19.20
N ARG A 156 -22.39 -2.87 -20.49
CA ARG A 156 -22.99 -4.13 -20.92
C ARG A 156 -21.88 -5.11 -21.25
N LEU A 157 -21.67 -6.10 -20.39
CA LEU A 157 -20.68 -7.14 -20.60
C LEU A 157 -21.15 -8.12 -21.69
N ASN A 158 -20.34 -8.26 -22.75
CA ASN A 158 -20.60 -9.15 -23.88
C ASN A 158 -19.81 -10.45 -23.77
N GLN A 159 -18.56 -10.39 -23.30
CA GLN A 159 -17.69 -11.56 -23.19
C GLN A 159 -16.64 -11.37 -22.09
N LEU A 160 -16.35 -12.42 -21.32
CA LEU A 160 -15.16 -12.53 -20.46
C LEU A 160 -14.32 -13.71 -20.91
N LYS A 161 -13.01 -13.51 -21.02
CA LYS A 161 -12.07 -14.55 -21.43
C LYS A 161 -10.78 -14.44 -20.63
N LEU A 162 -10.32 -15.57 -20.11
CA LEU A 162 -8.94 -15.72 -19.63
C LEU A 162 -7.99 -15.60 -20.83
N GLN A 163 -7.16 -14.55 -20.85
CA GLN A 163 -6.23 -14.29 -21.94
C GLN A 163 -4.87 -14.94 -21.70
N SER A 164 -4.32 -14.77 -20.49
CA SER A 164 -3.09 -15.41 -20.05
C SER A 164 -3.09 -15.58 -18.53
N MET A 165 -2.37 -16.58 -18.05
CA MET A 165 -2.20 -16.85 -16.63
C MET A 165 -0.81 -17.44 -16.38
N ASP A 166 -0.16 -16.98 -15.33
CA ASP A 166 1.00 -17.60 -14.68
C ASP A 166 0.73 -17.73 -13.16
N ASP A 167 1.73 -18.19 -12.41
CA ASP A 167 1.60 -18.46 -10.96
C ASP A 167 1.24 -17.22 -10.13
N THR A 168 1.52 -16.03 -10.65
CA THR A 168 1.41 -14.76 -9.93
C THR A 168 0.52 -13.73 -10.59
N THR A 169 0.21 -13.90 -11.88
CA THR A 169 -0.46 -12.90 -12.70
C THR A 169 -1.52 -13.55 -13.57
N VAL A 170 -2.69 -12.92 -13.65
CA VAL A 170 -3.73 -13.31 -14.58
C VAL A 170 -4.20 -12.09 -15.37
N VAL A 171 -4.36 -12.27 -16.68
CA VAL A 171 -4.88 -11.25 -17.58
C VAL A 171 -6.21 -11.73 -18.15
N ILE A 172 -7.25 -10.96 -17.90
CA ILE A 172 -8.61 -11.20 -18.36
C ILE A 172 -8.96 -10.17 -19.41
N GLN A 173 -9.49 -10.65 -20.53
CA GLN A 173 -10.07 -9.81 -21.55
C GLN A 173 -11.59 -9.75 -21.35
N ALA A 174 -12.12 -8.55 -21.14
CA ALA A 174 -13.55 -8.26 -21.13
C ALA A 174 -13.93 -7.50 -22.42
N LYS A 175 -14.90 -8.01 -23.17
CA LYS A 175 -15.54 -7.24 -24.24
C LYS A 175 -16.84 -6.68 -23.69
N LEU A 176 -17.01 -5.37 -23.81
CA LEU A 176 -18.16 -4.65 -23.26
C LEU A 176 -18.65 -3.61 -24.24
N THR A 177 -19.93 -3.26 -24.13
CA THR A 177 -20.51 -2.10 -24.78
C THR A 177 -20.70 -1.02 -23.71
N ARG A 178 -20.11 0.16 -23.92
CA ARG A 178 -20.14 1.28 -22.97
C ARG A 178 -20.83 2.48 -23.57
N THR A 179 -21.73 3.08 -22.81
CA THR A 179 -22.32 4.38 -23.15
C THR A 179 -21.56 5.48 -22.43
N MET A 180 -20.92 6.36 -23.18
CA MET A 180 -20.12 7.47 -22.68
C MET A 180 -20.85 8.79 -22.94
N THR A 181 -20.79 9.71 -21.97
CA THR A 181 -21.28 11.08 -22.16
C THR A 181 -20.15 11.92 -22.74
N VAL A 182 -20.36 12.46 -23.95
CA VAL A 182 -19.35 13.20 -24.73
C VAL A 182 -18.89 14.46 -24.00
N SER A 183 -19.82 15.15 -23.33
CA SER A 183 -19.47 16.19 -22.38
C SER A 183 -20.60 16.41 -21.36
N PRO A 184 -20.25 16.88 -20.15
CA PRO A 184 -21.25 17.11 -19.10
C PRO A 184 -22.22 18.26 -19.43
N TYR A 185 -21.95 19.07 -20.45
CA TYR A 185 -22.70 20.29 -20.75
C TYR A 185 -23.76 20.14 -21.86
N ASN A 186 -23.68 19.11 -22.69
CA ASN A 186 -24.44 19.00 -23.95
C ASN A 186 -25.18 17.67 -24.10
N GLY A 187 -25.15 16.79 -23.10
CA GLY A 187 -26.05 15.62 -22.96
C GLY A 187 -25.93 14.54 -24.05
N GLN A 188 -25.07 14.74 -25.05
CA GLN A 188 -24.82 13.76 -26.10
C GLN A 188 -24.09 12.56 -25.52
N SER A 189 -24.54 11.37 -25.91
CA SER A 189 -23.90 10.11 -25.55
C SER A 189 -23.49 9.35 -26.81
N THR A 190 -22.35 8.68 -26.73
CA THR A 190 -21.91 7.70 -27.71
C THR A 190 -21.92 6.32 -27.08
N THR A 191 -22.25 5.30 -27.86
CA THR A 191 -22.16 3.91 -27.44
C THR A 191 -21.09 3.24 -28.28
N GLU A 192 -20.11 2.63 -27.61
CA GLU A 192 -18.93 2.04 -28.25
C GLU A 192 -18.67 0.64 -27.68
N ASP A 193 -18.26 -0.28 -28.56
CA ASP A 193 -17.76 -1.59 -28.17
C ASP A 193 -16.28 -1.49 -27.84
N LEU A 194 -15.92 -1.87 -26.61
CA LEU A 194 -14.59 -1.76 -26.07
C LEU A 194 -14.04 -3.13 -25.68
N THR A 195 -12.73 -3.28 -25.81
CA THR A 195 -11.99 -4.39 -25.19
C THR A 195 -11.21 -3.85 -24.01
N LEU A 196 -11.47 -4.42 -22.83
CA LEU A 196 -10.81 -4.10 -21.58
C LEU A 196 -9.90 -5.26 -21.19
N LEU A 197 -8.66 -4.95 -20.85
CA LEU A 197 -7.69 -5.89 -20.30
C LEU A 197 -7.55 -5.61 -18.81
N ILE A 198 -7.89 -6.60 -17.99
CA ILE A 198 -7.88 -6.55 -16.54
C ILE A 198 -6.78 -7.49 -16.05
N THR A 199 -5.80 -6.95 -15.35
CA THR A 199 -4.69 -7.70 -14.77
C THR A 199 -4.88 -7.84 -13.27
N LEU A 200 -4.90 -9.08 -12.77
CA LEU A 200 -4.80 -9.35 -11.35
C LEU A 200 -3.42 -9.92 -11.01
N ILE A 201 -2.98 -9.65 -9.79
CA ILE A 201 -1.78 -10.27 -9.22
C ILE A 201 -2.16 -11.08 -7.98
N LYS A 202 -1.50 -12.21 -7.78
CA LYS A 202 -1.63 -13.04 -6.58
C LYS A 202 -0.77 -12.45 -5.46
N THR A 203 -1.37 -12.22 -4.30
CA THR A 203 -0.67 -11.81 -3.08
C THR A 203 -1.00 -12.78 -1.94
N ASP A 204 -0.36 -12.60 -0.79
CA ASP A 204 -0.68 -13.36 0.44
C ASP A 204 -2.15 -13.22 0.88
N GLN A 205 -2.84 -12.18 0.40
CA GLN A 205 -4.25 -11.88 0.67
C GLN A 205 -5.16 -12.22 -0.52
N GLY A 206 -4.69 -13.07 -1.43
CA GLY A 206 -5.44 -13.48 -2.62
C GLY A 206 -5.19 -12.62 -3.85
N TRP A 207 -6.07 -12.75 -4.85
CA TRP A 207 -5.95 -12.04 -6.12
C TRP A 207 -6.42 -10.60 -6.00
N LYS A 208 -5.57 -9.66 -6.43
CA LYS A 208 -5.85 -8.22 -6.36
C LYS A 208 -5.75 -7.55 -7.72
N LEU A 209 -6.61 -6.55 -7.94
CA LEU A 209 -6.58 -5.72 -9.13
C LEU A 209 -5.26 -4.95 -9.22
N HIS A 210 -4.52 -5.12 -10.31
CA HIS A 210 -3.21 -4.50 -10.51
C HIS A 210 -3.22 -3.46 -11.63
N ASN A 211 -3.90 -3.78 -12.74
CA ASN A 211 -3.98 -2.88 -13.87
C ASN A 211 -5.25 -3.09 -14.68
N THR A 212 -5.74 -2.02 -15.31
CA THR A 212 -6.87 -2.04 -16.22
C THR A 212 -6.55 -1.14 -17.40
N THR A 213 -6.62 -1.66 -18.62
CA THR A 213 -6.30 -0.91 -19.84
C THR A 213 -7.30 -1.20 -20.94
N PHE A 214 -7.68 -0.18 -21.72
CA PHE A 214 -8.44 -0.39 -22.94
C PHE A 214 -7.50 -0.84 -24.05
N GLY A 215 -7.79 -1.99 -24.63
CA GLY A 215 -7.19 -2.44 -25.87
C GLY A 215 -8.02 -1.98 -27.06
N TYR A 216 -7.36 -1.53 -28.13
CA TYR A 216 -8.01 -1.43 -29.43
C TYR A 216 -8.15 -2.85 -29.99
N ALA A 217 -9.38 -3.28 -30.29
CA ALA A 217 -9.58 -4.45 -31.14
C ALA A 217 -8.92 -4.14 -32.49
N LYS A 218 -7.83 -4.85 -32.82
CA LYS A 218 -7.31 -4.91 -34.19
C LYS A 218 -8.22 -5.78 -35.04
#